data_AF-A0A133YFU2-F1
#
_entry.id   AF-A0A133YFU2-F1
#
_cell.length_a   1.000
_cell.length_b   1.000
_cell.length_c   1.000
_cell.angle_alpha   90.00
_cell.angle_beta   90.00
_cell.angle_gamma   90.00
#
_symmetry.space_group_name_H-M   'P 1'
#
loop_
_entity.id
_entity.type
_entity.pdbx_description
1 polymer ?
#
loop_
_entity_poly.entity_id
_entity_poly.type
_entity_poly.pdbx_seq_one_letter_code
_entity_poly.pdbx_strand_id
1 'polypeptide(L)'
;MERISQMAKKEIALRFANEYYFASKKRKSKILDIITVTCNWSRDNTRRQLHLAYDRYISPYKSVRKIKPKKYSSQARDVLVNAWAISGQACGQYLVLQIQNGLLERLISFNELHYGRKNKGTIVSLHDPVISEIKLMSSATIDRYLANARKLFKPKSKSTTKPASYTLRNEIPFGKSYSKHDSSPGWLSTDTVAH
;
A
#
# COMPACT_ATOMS: atom_id res chain seq x y z
N MET A 1 -30.45 15.82 -15.26
CA MET A 1 -29.17 16.16 -15.90
C MET A 1 -28.25 14.96 -15.78
N GLU A 2 -27.89 14.34 -16.90
CA GLU A 2 -27.05 13.14 -16.93
C GLU A 2 -25.68 13.42 -16.28
N ARG A 3 -25.24 12.49 -15.43
CA ARG A 3 -23.96 12.57 -14.74
C ARG A 3 -22.85 12.22 -15.73
N ILE A 4 -22.18 13.22 -16.30
CA ILE A 4 -20.99 13.01 -17.13
C ILE A 4 -19.91 12.32 -16.29
N SER A 5 -19.33 11.25 -16.82
CA SER A 5 -18.28 10.47 -16.15
C SER A 5 -17.02 11.31 -15.92
N GLN A 6 -16.24 10.98 -14.88
CA GLN A 6 -14.99 11.70 -14.59
C GLN A 6 -13.95 11.57 -15.71
N MET A 7 -13.97 10.47 -16.47
CA MET A 7 -13.11 10.28 -17.63
C MET A 7 -13.50 11.25 -18.75
N ALA A 8 -14.79 11.34 -19.07
CA ALA A 8 -15.28 12.26 -20.10
C ALA A 8 -14.96 13.72 -19.77
N LYS A 9 -15.08 14.13 -18.50
CA LYS A 9 -14.68 15.49 -18.07
C LYS A 9 -13.19 15.77 -18.29
N LYS A 10 -12.32 14.78 -18.06
CA LYS A 10 -10.87 14.91 -18.31
C LYS A 10 -10.55 15.00 -19.80
N GLU A 11 -11.28 14.28 -20.63
CA GLU A 11 -11.13 14.29 -22.08
C GLU A 11 -11.57 15.63 -22.69
N ILE A 12 -12.71 16.17 -22.23
CA ILE A 12 -13.17 17.52 -22.59
C ILE A 12 -12.10 18.55 -22.21
N ALA A 13 -11.55 18.49 -21.00
CA ALA A 13 -10.49 19.41 -20.57
C ALA A 13 -9.22 19.27 -21.43
N LEU A 14 -8.85 18.04 -21.81
CA LEU A 14 -7.70 17.79 -22.68
C LEU A 14 -7.88 18.41 -24.07
N ARG A 15 -9.06 18.27 -24.66
CA ARG A 15 -9.37 18.86 -25.98
C ARG A 15 -9.17 20.38 -25.99
N PHE A 16 -9.64 21.07 -24.95
CA PHE A 16 -9.55 22.53 -24.87
C PHE A 16 -8.24 23.05 -24.28
N ALA A 17 -7.35 22.17 -23.80
CA ALA A 17 -6.16 22.56 -23.06
C ALA A 17 -5.18 23.43 -23.88
N ASN A 18 -4.88 22.99 -25.11
CA ASN A 18 -3.95 23.69 -26.01
C ASN A 18 -4.53 25.05 -26.44
N GLU A 19 -5.80 25.06 -26.86
CA GLU A 19 -6.50 26.28 -27.23
C GLU A 19 -6.56 27.28 -26.06
N TYR A 20 -6.89 26.80 -24.85
CA TYR A 20 -6.94 27.63 -23.66
C TYR A 20 -5.59 28.25 -23.32
N TYR A 21 -4.47 27.53 -23.51
CA TYR A 21 -3.14 28.05 -23.20
C TYR A 21 -2.80 29.27 -24.07
N PHE A 22 -2.98 29.16 -25.39
CA PHE A 22 -2.67 30.20 -26.38
C PHE A 22 -3.77 31.26 -26.57
N ALA A 23 -4.97 31.04 -26.03
CA ALA A 23 -6.09 31.96 -26.18
C ALA A 23 -5.85 33.35 -25.53
N SER A 24 -6.46 34.38 -26.14
CA SER A 24 -6.57 35.72 -25.57
C SER A 24 -7.52 35.76 -24.36
N LYS A 25 -7.49 36.83 -23.55
CA LYS A 25 -8.32 36.97 -22.33
C LYS A 25 -9.82 36.73 -22.59
N LYS A 26 -10.36 37.31 -23.67
CA LYS A 26 -11.78 37.15 -24.05
C LYS A 26 -12.09 35.69 -24.40
N ARG A 27 -11.21 35.01 -25.14
CA ARG A 27 -11.40 33.61 -25.54
C ARG A 27 -11.25 32.65 -24.35
N LYS A 28 -10.29 32.89 -23.45
CA LYS A 28 -10.13 32.15 -22.18
C LYS A 28 -11.39 32.18 -21.34
N SER A 29 -12.05 33.34 -21.21
CA SER A 29 -13.33 33.43 -20.49
C SER A 29 -14.39 32.52 -21.10
N LYS A 30 -14.59 32.59 -22.43
CA LYS A 30 -15.57 31.75 -23.14
C LYS A 30 -15.30 30.25 -22.95
N ILE A 31 -14.03 29.83 -23.04
CA ILE A 31 -13.64 28.42 -22.84
C ILE A 31 -13.97 27.97 -21.41
N LEU A 32 -13.67 28.82 -20.41
CA LEU A 32 -14.03 28.53 -19.02
C LEU A 32 -15.55 28.41 -18.85
N ASP A 33 -16.33 29.33 -19.41
CA ASP A 33 -17.80 29.32 -19.31
C ASP A 33 -18.37 28.01 -19.87
N ILE A 34 -17.95 27.61 -21.07
CA ILE A 34 -18.37 26.35 -21.71
C ILE A 34 -18.06 25.15 -20.81
N ILE A 35 -16.82 25.01 -20.32
CA ILE A 35 -16.43 23.83 -19.55
C ILE A 35 -17.08 23.84 -18.16
N THR A 36 -17.27 25.00 -17.54
CA THR A 36 -17.97 25.08 -16.24
C THR A 36 -19.40 24.58 -16.35
N VAL A 37 -20.13 24.96 -17.40
CA VAL A 37 -21.50 24.50 -17.67
C VAL A 37 -21.52 23.02 -18.01
N THR A 38 -20.66 22.57 -18.94
CA THR A 38 -20.63 21.17 -19.39
C THR A 38 -20.19 20.21 -18.28
N CYS A 39 -19.09 20.50 -17.59
CA CYS A 39 -18.52 19.58 -16.58
C CYS A 39 -19.13 19.77 -15.17
N ASN A 40 -19.99 20.79 -14.98
CA ASN A 40 -20.49 21.24 -13.69
C ASN A 40 -19.33 21.44 -12.68
N TRP A 41 -18.35 22.26 -13.06
CA TRP A 41 -17.18 22.60 -12.25
C TRP A 41 -17.20 24.07 -11.86
N SER A 42 -16.57 24.41 -10.73
CA SER A 42 -16.26 25.80 -10.43
C SER A 42 -15.24 26.35 -11.42
N ARG A 43 -15.25 27.67 -11.63
CA ARG A 43 -14.34 28.35 -12.55
C ARG A 43 -12.87 28.11 -12.20
N ASP A 44 -12.55 28.11 -10.90
CA ASP A 44 -11.20 27.84 -10.39
C ASP A 44 -10.76 26.40 -10.60
N ASN A 45 -11.66 25.44 -10.38
CA ASN A 45 -11.35 24.04 -10.67
C ASN A 45 -11.13 23.85 -12.18
N THR A 46 -11.98 24.44 -13.03
CA THR A 46 -11.85 24.39 -14.48
C THR A 46 -10.50 24.92 -14.96
N ARG A 47 -10.06 26.07 -14.42
CA ARG A 47 -8.73 26.62 -14.68
C ARG A 47 -7.62 25.63 -14.31
N ARG A 48 -7.67 25.07 -13.09
CA ARG A 48 -6.69 24.06 -12.63
C ARG A 48 -6.68 22.83 -13.53
N GLN A 49 -7.85 22.31 -13.92
CA GLN A 49 -7.96 21.14 -14.78
C GLN A 49 -7.41 21.39 -16.18
N LEU A 50 -7.63 22.57 -16.77
CA LEU A 50 -7.07 22.95 -18.06
C LEU A 50 -5.54 23.05 -18.03
N HIS A 51 -4.95 23.64 -16.99
CA HIS A 51 -3.49 23.68 -16.83
C HIS A 51 -2.92 22.25 -16.67
N LEU A 52 -3.51 21.43 -15.79
CA LEU A 52 -3.10 20.03 -15.61
C LEU A 52 -3.29 19.18 -16.87
N ALA A 53 -4.28 19.51 -17.70
CA ALA A 53 -4.50 18.84 -18.98
C ALA A 53 -3.46 19.28 -20.03
N TYR A 54 -3.08 20.56 -20.03
CA TYR A 54 -2.04 21.09 -20.91
C TYR A 54 -0.65 20.55 -20.57
N ASP A 55 -0.32 20.46 -19.28
CA ASP A 55 0.93 19.85 -18.82
C ASP A 55 1.03 18.38 -19.29
N ARG A 56 -0.09 17.64 -19.20
CA ARG A 56 -0.20 16.26 -19.73
C ARG A 56 -0.14 16.21 -21.26
N TYR A 57 -0.68 17.20 -21.94
CA TYR A 57 -0.67 17.31 -23.40
C TYR A 57 0.76 17.50 -23.94
N ILE A 58 1.55 18.42 -23.36
CA ILE A 58 2.94 18.64 -23.77
C ILE A 58 3.85 17.49 -23.35
N SER A 59 3.63 16.95 -22.16
CA SER A 59 4.53 15.96 -21.59
C SER A 59 3.75 14.91 -20.81
N PRO A 60 3.26 13.87 -21.50
CA PRO A 60 2.56 12.76 -20.85
C PRO A 60 3.43 12.06 -19.79
N TYR A 61 4.75 12.20 -19.88
CA TYR A 61 5.74 11.60 -18.98
C TYR A 61 6.24 12.52 -17.84
N LYS A 62 5.95 13.84 -17.83
CA LYS A 62 6.47 14.78 -16.80
C LYS A 62 5.86 14.60 -15.42
N SER A 63 4.76 13.87 -15.29
CA SER A 63 4.04 13.65 -14.03
C SER A 63 4.61 12.49 -13.19
N VAL A 64 5.88 12.11 -13.32
CA VAL A 64 6.48 11.23 -12.31
C VAL A 64 6.74 12.08 -11.07
N ARG A 65 5.87 11.93 -10.06
CA ARG A 65 6.05 12.57 -8.75
C ARG A 65 7.49 12.32 -8.30
N LYS A 66 8.29 13.37 -8.11
CA LYS A 66 9.66 13.24 -7.61
C LYS A 66 9.64 12.50 -6.28
N ILE A 67 10.09 11.25 -6.29
CA ILE A 67 10.17 10.43 -5.07
C ILE A 67 11.43 10.91 -4.34
N LYS A 68 11.32 11.18 -3.04
CA LYS A 68 12.49 11.50 -2.22
C LYS A 68 13.51 10.36 -2.32
N PRO A 69 14.82 10.64 -2.47
CA PRO A 69 15.83 9.60 -2.48
C PRO A 69 15.77 8.83 -1.15
N LYS A 70 15.93 7.51 -1.23
CA LYS A 70 15.94 6.64 -0.04
C LYS A 70 17.34 6.71 0.59
N LYS A 71 17.40 6.88 1.91
CA LYS A 71 18.66 6.94 2.66
C LYS A 71 19.48 5.64 2.59
N TYR A 72 18.79 4.49 2.59
CA TYR A 72 19.42 3.17 2.63
C TYR A 72 19.41 2.51 1.25
N SER A 73 20.45 1.71 0.99
CA SER A 73 20.69 1.01 -0.28
C SER A 73 19.52 0.10 -0.67
N SER A 74 19.46 -0.27 -1.95
CA SER A 74 18.49 -1.27 -2.43
C SER A 74 18.77 -2.65 -1.88
N GLN A 75 20.04 -3.04 -1.82
CA GLN A 75 20.46 -4.33 -1.29
C GLN A 75 20.04 -4.48 0.17
N ALA A 76 20.27 -3.46 1.02
CA ALA A 76 19.86 -3.52 2.42
C ALA A 76 18.36 -3.70 2.60
N ARG A 77 17.55 -3.15 1.70
CA ARG A 77 16.10 -3.33 1.73
C ARG A 77 15.68 -4.74 1.35
N ASP A 78 16.33 -5.36 0.37
CA ASP A 78 16.02 -6.73 -0.03
C ASP A 78 16.49 -7.73 1.05
N VAL A 79 17.68 -7.53 1.64
CA VAL A 79 18.19 -8.32 2.78
C VAL A 79 17.30 -8.17 4.01
N LEU A 80 16.82 -6.96 4.31
CA LEU A 80 15.87 -6.71 5.40
C LEU A 80 14.57 -7.52 5.22
N VAL A 81 14.04 -7.62 4.00
CA VAL A 81 12.83 -8.41 3.73
C VAL A 81 13.06 -9.89 4.00
N ASN A 82 14.23 -10.42 3.63
CA ASN A 82 14.60 -11.80 3.90
C ASN A 82 14.72 -12.07 5.41
N ALA A 83 15.49 -11.25 6.14
CA ALA A 83 15.64 -11.37 7.60
C ALA A 83 14.28 -11.31 8.32
N TRP A 84 13.42 -10.38 7.91
CA TRP A 84 12.06 -10.23 8.44
C TRP A 84 11.17 -11.44 8.17
N ALA A 85 11.28 -12.05 6.98
CA ALA A 85 10.51 -13.24 6.64
C ALA A 85 10.94 -14.46 7.49
N ILE A 86 12.24 -14.64 7.70
CA ILE A 86 12.78 -15.72 8.54
C ILE A 86 12.44 -15.51 10.01
N SER A 87 12.44 -14.25 10.50
CA SER A 87 12.14 -13.94 11.89
C SER A 87 10.66 -14.06 12.30
N GLY A 88 9.80 -14.60 11.42
CA GLY A 88 8.38 -14.78 11.69
C GLY A 88 7.53 -13.54 11.42
N GLN A 89 7.98 -12.63 10.56
CA GLN A 89 7.23 -11.45 10.12
C GLN A 89 6.90 -10.41 11.22
N ALA A 90 7.75 -10.32 12.25
CA ALA A 90 7.62 -9.38 13.36
C ALA A 90 7.31 -7.93 12.95
N CYS A 91 6.66 -7.14 13.83
CA CYS A 91 6.50 -5.70 13.61
C CYS A 91 7.86 -4.99 13.71
N GLY A 92 8.00 -3.80 13.12
CA GLY A 92 9.28 -3.10 13.09
C GLY A 92 9.92 -2.87 14.45
N GLN A 93 9.12 -2.66 15.51
CA GLN A 93 9.62 -2.51 16.88
C GLN A 93 10.27 -3.79 17.40
N TYR A 94 9.60 -4.95 17.26
CA TYR A 94 10.17 -6.24 17.64
C TYR A 94 11.36 -6.64 16.76
N LEU A 95 11.31 -6.32 15.46
CA LEU A 95 12.41 -6.64 14.56
C LEU A 95 13.69 -5.88 14.94
N VAL A 96 13.59 -4.61 15.34
CA VAL A 96 14.75 -3.86 15.85
C VAL A 96 15.33 -4.54 17.09
N LEU A 97 14.50 -4.97 18.04
CA LEU A 97 14.97 -5.69 19.23
C LEU A 97 15.64 -7.02 18.86
N GLN A 98 15.07 -7.77 17.91
CA GLN A 98 15.68 -9.00 17.42
C GLN A 98 17.04 -8.74 16.76
N ILE A 99 17.15 -7.70 15.93
CA ILE A 99 18.41 -7.29 15.29
C ILE A 99 19.44 -6.89 16.34
N GLN A 100 19.05 -6.12 17.37
CA GLN A 100 19.91 -5.77 18.50
C GLN A 100 20.36 -7.02 19.28
N ASN A 101 19.50 -8.01 19.42
CA ASN A 101 19.79 -9.29 20.08
C ASN A 101 20.53 -10.29 19.17
N GLY A 102 21.16 -9.84 18.09
CA GLY A 102 22.04 -10.66 17.26
C GLY A 102 21.33 -11.50 16.19
N LEU A 103 20.11 -11.14 15.76
CA LEU A 103 19.38 -11.88 14.72
C LEU A 103 20.21 -12.01 13.42
N LEU A 104 20.81 -10.92 12.95
CA LEU A 104 21.51 -10.92 11.66
C LEU A 104 22.74 -11.81 11.70
N GLU A 105 23.50 -11.75 12.78
CA GLU A 105 24.68 -12.56 13.05
C GLU A 105 24.33 -14.05 13.05
N ARG A 106 23.23 -14.41 13.71
CA ARG A 106 22.73 -15.79 13.75
C ARG A 106 22.32 -16.30 12.37
N LEU A 107 21.59 -15.48 11.61
CA LEU A 107 21.17 -15.83 10.24
C LEU A 107 22.37 -15.98 9.30
N ILE A 108 23.41 -15.17 9.47
CA ILE A 108 24.64 -15.27 8.70
C ILE A 108 25.43 -16.52 9.09
N SER A 109 25.54 -16.84 10.39
CA SER A 109 26.25 -18.06 10.82
C SER A 109 25.63 -19.35 10.30
N PHE A 110 24.30 -19.36 10.09
CA PHE A 110 23.59 -20.48 9.47
C PHE A 110 23.49 -20.38 7.94
N ASN A 111 24.14 -19.40 7.30
CA ASN A 111 24.07 -19.16 5.86
C ASN A 111 22.65 -18.98 5.31
N GLU A 112 21.73 -18.43 6.12
CA GLU A 112 20.32 -18.25 5.74
C GLU A 112 20.06 -16.88 5.09
N LEU A 113 20.95 -15.91 5.32
CA LEU A 113 20.77 -14.54 4.85
C LEU A 113 21.45 -14.31 3.50
N HIS A 114 20.67 -13.89 2.50
CA HIS A 114 21.15 -13.69 1.14
C HIS A 114 20.77 -12.31 0.59
N TYR A 115 21.57 -11.82 -0.36
CA TYR A 115 21.32 -10.57 -1.10
C TYR A 115 20.06 -10.62 -1.97
N GLY A 116 19.77 -11.79 -2.55
CA GLY A 116 18.66 -11.99 -3.46
C GLY A 116 17.34 -12.19 -2.73
N ARG A 117 16.23 -11.70 -3.30
CA ARG A 117 14.89 -11.93 -2.73
C ARG A 117 14.59 -13.43 -2.60
N LYS A 118 13.84 -13.78 -1.55
CA LYS A 118 13.45 -15.17 -1.25
C LYS A 118 14.65 -16.09 -1.00
N ASN A 119 15.75 -15.56 -0.46
CA ASN A 119 16.97 -16.30 -0.17
C ASN A 119 17.58 -17.04 -1.38
N LYS A 120 17.50 -16.47 -2.59
CA LYS A 120 18.02 -17.09 -3.84
C LYS A 120 19.30 -16.43 -4.39
N GLY A 121 19.99 -15.63 -3.58
CA GLY A 121 21.17 -14.87 -4.04
C GLY A 121 22.47 -15.35 -3.39
N THR A 122 23.50 -14.52 -3.46
CA THR A 122 24.74 -14.72 -2.70
C THR A 122 24.50 -14.54 -1.20
N ILE A 123 25.17 -15.36 -0.38
CA ILE A 123 25.15 -15.24 1.08
C ILE A 123 25.76 -13.88 1.48
N VAL A 124 25.13 -13.23 2.46
CA VAL A 124 25.62 -11.96 3.02
C VAL A 124 26.69 -12.27 4.07
N SER A 125 27.83 -11.58 3.99
CA SER A 125 28.90 -11.71 4.97
C SER A 125 28.65 -10.83 6.20
N LEU A 126 29.27 -11.17 7.33
CA LEU A 126 29.15 -10.40 8.58
C LEU A 126 29.63 -8.95 8.45
N HIS A 127 30.73 -8.74 7.71
CA HIS A 127 31.37 -7.43 7.52
C HIS A 127 30.78 -6.59 6.39
N ASP A 128 29.64 -7.00 5.87
CA ASP A 128 29.01 -6.34 4.75
C ASP A 128 28.43 -4.97 5.17
N PRO A 129 28.64 -3.89 4.38
CA PRO A 129 28.04 -2.58 4.67
C PRO A 129 26.50 -2.62 4.76
N VAL A 130 25.86 -3.60 4.13
CA VAL A 130 24.41 -3.80 4.25
C VAL A 130 23.98 -4.08 5.69
N ILE A 131 24.79 -4.84 6.45
CA ILE A 131 24.46 -5.19 7.84
C ILE A 131 24.51 -3.96 8.74
N SER A 132 25.50 -3.09 8.55
CA SER A 132 25.57 -1.84 9.30
C SER A 132 24.42 -0.89 8.94
N GLU A 133 24.04 -0.82 7.66
CA GLU A 133 22.86 -0.07 7.22
C GLU A 133 21.58 -0.55 7.91
N ILE A 134 21.35 -1.86 7.98
CA ILE A 134 20.15 -2.44 8.62
C ILE A 134 20.13 -2.13 10.13
N LYS A 135 21.28 -2.27 10.81
CA LYS A 135 21.40 -1.93 12.24
C LYS A 135 21.10 -0.45 12.55
N LEU A 136 21.34 0.45 11.59
CA LEU A 136 21.05 1.89 11.73
C LEU A 136 19.60 2.26 11.42
N MET A 137 18.75 1.33 10.96
CA MET A 137 17.36 1.65 10.63
C MET A 137 16.48 1.78 11.87
N SER A 138 15.67 2.83 11.92
CA SER A 138 14.61 2.94 12.93
C SER A 138 13.43 2.01 12.61
N SER A 139 12.65 1.63 13.64
CA SER A 139 11.45 0.80 13.50
C SER A 139 10.46 1.35 12.47
N ALA A 140 10.20 2.67 12.49
CA ALA A 140 9.33 3.34 11.52
C ALA A 140 9.88 3.31 10.08
N THR A 141 11.20 3.21 9.90
CA THR A 141 11.82 3.07 8.58
C THR A 141 11.69 1.64 8.07
N ILE A 142 11.96 0.67 8.95
CA ILE A 142 11.76 -0.75 8.69
C ILE A 142 10.32 -1.01 8.23
N ASP A 143 9.32 -0.53 8.97
CA ASP A 143 7.91 -0.76 8.61
C ASP A 143 7.53 -0.13 7.26
N ARG A 144 8.06 1.05 6.93
CA ARG A 144 7.85 1.67 5.60
C ARG A 144 8.47 0.86 4.47
N TYR A 145 9.64 0.26 4.69
CA TYR A 145 10.29 -0.58 3.68
C TYR A 145 9.62 -1.94 3.52
N LEU A 146 9.18 -2.52 4.63
CA LEU A 146 8.46 -3.80 4.65
C LEU A 146 7.01 -3.69 4.18
N ALA A 147 6.43 -2.49 4.06
CA ALA A 147 5.01 -2.29 3.69
C ALA A 147 4.60 -3.05 2.41
N ASN A 148 5.44 -3.04 1.37
CA ASN A 148 5.16 -3.77 0.14
C ASN A 148 5.33 -5.28 0.30
N ALA A 149 6.35 -5.72 1.05
CA ALA A 149 6.55 -7.13 1.36
C ALA A 149 5.37 -7.69 2.16
N ARG A 150 4.94 -7.01 3.24
CA ARG A 150 3.75 -7.36 4.03
C ARG A 150 2.51 -7.54 3.15
N LYS A 151 2.28 -6.65 2.17
CA LYS A 151 1.15 -6.79 1.23
C LYS A 151 1.24 -8.03 0.36
N LEU A 152 2.45 -8.42 -0.06
CA LEU A 152 2.68 -9.62 -0.88
C LEU A 152 2.55 -10.91 -0.07
N PHE A 153 2.98 -10.89 1.20
CA PHE A 153 2.91 -12.04 2.11
C PHE A 153 1.54 -12.22 2.77
N LYS A 154 0.69 -11.19 2.80
CA LYS A 154 -0.69 -11.35 3.24
C LYS A 154 -1.35 -12.43 2.38
N PRO A 155 -1.90 -13.50 2.99
CA PRO A 155 -2.68 -14.46 2.22
C PRO A 155 -3.81 -13.70 1.53
N LYS A 156 -4.07 -14.02 0.26
CA LYS A 156 -5.31 -13.57 -0.38
C LYS A 156 -6.43 -14.21 0.43
N SER A 157 -7.06 -13.45 1.33
CA SER A 157 -8.18 -13.98 2.11
C SER A 157 -9.25 -14.42 1.12
N LYS A 158 -9.36 -15.71 0.88
CA LYS A 158 -10.57 -16.29 0.33
C LYS A 158 -11.46 -16.46 1.54
N SER A 159 -12.31 -15.47 1.81
CA SER A 159 -13.47 -15.69 2.67
C SER A 159 -14.25 -16.82 2.01
N THR A 160 -14.09 -18.04 2.52
CA THR A 160 -14.69 -19.26 1.97
C THR A 160 -16.20 -19.30 2.24
N THR A 161 -16.67 -18.50 3.19
CA THR A 161 -18.08 -18.39 3.54
C THR A 161 -18.57 -16.97 3.32
N LYS A 162 -19.68 -16.81 2.60
CA LYS A 162 -20.47 -15.58 2.68
C LYS A 162 -20.91 -15.43 4.14
N PRO A 163 -20.75 -14.25 4.77
CA PRO A 163 -21.32 -14.05 6.10
C PRO A 163 -22.82 -14.36 6.03
N ALA A 164 -23.31 -15.17 6.98
CA ALA A 164 -24.75 -15.37 7.13
C ALA A 164 -25.42 -13.99 7.24
N SER A 165 -26.64 -13.86 6.70
CA SER A 165 -27.41 -12.62 6.82
C SER A 165 -27.54 -12.24 8.30
N TYR A 166 -27.58 -10.94 8.57
CA TYR A 166 -27.61 -10.38 9.94
C TYR A 166 -28.69 -11.04 10.83
N THR A 167 -29.80 -11.45 10.24
CA THR A 167 -30.94 -12.12 10.89
C THR A 167 -30.55 -13.45 11.56
N LEU A 168 -29.85 -14.35 10.86
CA LEU A 168 -29.43 -15.65 11.40
C LEU A 168 -28.43 -15.53 12.56
N ARG A 169 -27.66 -14.43 12.59
CA ARG A 169 -26.64 -14.18 13.62
C ARG A 169 -27.25 -13.81 14.99
N ASN A 170 -28.46 -13.28 14.99
CA ASN A 170 -29.20 -12.91 16.20
C ASN A 170 -30.16 -14.03 16.66
N GLU A 171 -30.59 -14.90 15.75
CA GLU A 171 -31.54 -15.98 16.05
C GLU A 171 -30.87 -17.24 16.64
N ILE A 172 -29.60 -17.49 16.32
CA ILE A 172 -28.85 -18.61 16.89
C ILE A 172 -28.04 -18.12 18.09
N PRO A 173 -28.37 -18.51 19.33
CA PRO A 173 -27.60 -18.14 20.50
C PRO A 173 -26.24 -18.85 20.47
N PHE A 174 -25.20 -18.15 20.00
CA PHE A 174 -23.83 -18.62 20.18
C PHE A 174 -23.41 -18.46 21.65
N GLY A 175 -22.88 -19.54 22.23
CA GLY A 175 -22.16 -19.45 23.50
C GLY A 175 -20.99 -18.48 23.34
N LYS A 176 -20.98 -17.41 24.13
CA LYS A 176 -19.86 -16.46 24.16
C LYS A 176 -18.75 -17.04 25.04
N SER A 177 -17.51 -16.57 24.92
CA SER A 177 -16.39 -17.07 25.74
C SER A 177 -16.61 -16.97 27.26
N TYR A 178 -17.60 -16.18 27.70
CA TYR A 178 -18.01 -15.96 29.08
C TYR A 178 -19.38 -16.56 29.42
N SER A 179 -20.01 -17.34 28.53
CA SER A 179 -21.20 -18.11 28.91
C SER A 179 -20.81 -19.21 29.90
N LYS A 180 -21.54 -19.32 31.01
CA LYS A 180 -21.37 -20.45 31.94
C LYS A 180 -21.80 -21.72 31.23
N HIS A 181 -20.87 -22.64 31.04
CA HIS A 181 -21.16 -23.97 30.53
C HIS A 181 -21.49 -24.89 31.70
N ASP A 182 -22.52 -25.71 31.52
CA ASP A 182 -22.85 -26.74 32.48
C ASP A 182 -21.74 -27.80 32.48
N SER A 183 -21.32 -28.27 33.66
CA SER A 183 -20.21 -29.22 33.80
C SER A 183 -20.62 -30.67 33.52
N SER A 184 -21.89 -30.89 33.13
CA SER A 184 -22.39 -32.19 32.72
C SER A 184 -21.74 -32.65 31.41
N PRO A 185 -21.18 -33.87 31.34
CA PRO A 185 -20.67 -34.43 30.10
C PRO A 185 -21.80 -34.56 29.07
N GLY A 186 -21.62 -34.01 27.87
CA GLY A 186 -22.60 -34.08 26.78
C GLY A 186 -22.72 -32.81 25.93
N TRP A 187 -22.14 -31.69 26.37
CA TRP A 187 -22.17 -30.42 25.62
C TRP A 187 -20.85 -30.17 24.88
N LEU A 188 -20.88 -30.15 23.54
CA LEU A 188 -19.74 -29.82 22.68
C LEU A 188 -20.19 -28.78 21.64
N SER A 189 -19.62 -27.58 21.70
CA SER A 189 -19.79 -26.55 20.67
C SER A 189 -18.48 -26.39 19.91
N THR A 190 -18.45 -26.82 18.65
CA THR A 190 -17.30 -26.63 17.76
C THR A 190 -17.55 -25.45 16.83
N ASP A 191 -16.65 -24.48 16.82
CA ASP A 191 -16.69 -23.38 15.86
C ASP A 191 -16.28 -23.90 14.46
N THR A 192 -17.05 -23.56 13.42
CA THR A 192 -16.76 -23.92 12.03
C THR A 192 -16.21 -22.75 11.22
N VAL A 193 -15.69 -21.71 11.89
CA VAL A 193 -14.99 -20.62 11.21
C VAL A 193 -13.80 -21.20 10.45
N ALA A 194 -13.77 -20.95 9.15
CA ALA A 194 -12.62 -21.26 8.32
C ALA A 194 -11.43 -20.40 8.76
N HIS A 195 -10.35 -21.03 9.21
CA HIS A 195 -9.08 -20.40 9.57
C HIS A 195 -8.19 -20.16 8.35
#